data_AF-A0A2V9NYG5-F1
#
_entry.id   AF-A0A2V9NYG5-F1
#
_cell.length_a   1.000
_cell.length_b   1.000
_cell.length_c   1.000
_cell.angle_alpha   90.00
_cell.angle_beta   90.00
_cell.angle_gamma   90.00
#
_symmetry.space_group_name_H-M   'P 1'
#
loop_
_entity.id
_entity.type
_entity.pdbx_description
1 polymer ?
#
loop_
_entity_poly.entity_id
_entity_poly.type
_entity_poly.pdbx_seq_one_letter_code
_entity_poly.pdbx_strand_id
1 'polypeptide(L)'
;MKSTKNLVSIIALIVALFTLSFASVYTVAQAQKVPTKKELKTLLKTAKEPPEHLRIAAYYRQEAARLTASSKEHAELADAYAKTVPNPMVSKHGDTFGLGAPHCKKWAELQAEEAKEAEALAMLHENMAKDAEQK
;
A
#
# COMPACT_ATOMS: atom_id res chain seq x y z
N MET A 1 -17.32 -19.60 -53.95
CA MET A 1 -17.97 -19.65 -52.61
C MET A 1 -17.10 -20.25 -51.48
N LYS A 2 -16.04 -21.03 -51.76
CA LYS A 2 -15.19 -21.62 -50.70
C LYS A 2 -14.18 -20.64 -50.11
N SER A 3 -13.66 -19.70 -50.91
CA SER A 3 -12.68 -18.67 -50.49
C SER A 3 -13.26 -17.62 -49.52
N THR A 4 -14.50 -17.18 -49.73
CA THR A 4 -15.14 -16.16 -48.86
C THR A 4 -15.50 -16.70 -47.47
N LYS A 5 -15.87 -17.99 -47.36
CA LYS A 5 -16.11 -18.65 -46.06
C LYS A 5 -14.82 -18.79 -45.24
N ASN A 6 -13.70 -19.10 -45.90
CA ASN A 6 -12.39 -19.21 -45.26
C ASN A 6 -11.89 -17.83 -44.76
N LEU A 7 -12.10 -16.77 -45.55
CA LEU A 7 -11.78 -15.40 -45.18
C LEU A 7 -12.59 -14.91 -43.96
N VAL A 8 -13.90 -15.20 -43.91
CA VAL A 8 -14.74 -14.84 -42.76
C VAL A 8 -14.35 -15.62 -41.50
N SER A 9 -14.03 -16.92 -41.62
CA SER A 9 -13.52 -17.71 -40.48
C SER A 9 -12.16 -17.23 -39.97
N ILE A 10 -11.24 -16.81 -40.85
CA ILE A 10 -9.93 -16.28 -40.46
C ILE A 10 -10.09 -14.91 -39.76
N ILE A 11 -10.95 -14.04 -40.28
CA ILE A 11 -11.24 -12.74 -39.66
C ILE A 11 -11.89 -12.94 -38.27
N ALA A 12 -12.82 -13.88 -38.14
CA ALA A 12 -13.44 -14.22 -36.85
C ALA A 12 -12.41 -14.77 -35.84
N LEU A 13 -11.44 -15.56 -36.30
CA LEU A 13 -10.37 -16.09 -35.45
C LEU A 13 -9.41 -14.98 -34.98
N ILE A 14 -9.05 -14.04 -35.87
CA ILE A 14 -8.17 -12.91 -35.55
C ILE A 14 -8.86 -11.96 -34.55
N VAL A 15 -10.16 -11.70 -34.73
CA VAL A 15 -10.95 -10.88 -33.79
C VAL A 15 -11.06 -11.56 -32.41
N ALA A 16 -11.26 -12.88 -32.37
CA ALA A 16 -11.28 -13.64 -31.12
C ALA A 16 -9.92 -13.66 -30.41
N LEU A 17 -8.80 -13.74 -31.14
CA LEU A 17 -7.46 -13.64 -30.53
C LEU A 17 -7.12 -12.22 -30.06
N PHE A 18 -7.66 -11.19 -30.71
CA PHE A 18 -7.45 -9.80 -30.31
C PHE A 18 -8.17 -9.44 -29.01
N THR A 19 -9.38 -9.95 -28.76
CA THR A 19 -10.15 -9.63 -27.55
C THR A 19 -9.54 -10.22 -26.27
N LEU A 20 -8.86 -11.37 -26.35
CA LEU A 20 -8.14 -11.97 -25.22
C LEU A 20 -6.87 -11.18 -24.81
N SER A 21 -6.28 -10.42 -25.74
CA SER A 21 -5.00 -9.72 -25.49
C SER A 21 -5.16 -8.35 -24.83
N PHE A 22 -6.33 -7.71 -24.93
CA PHE A 22 -6.55 -6.39 -24.32
C PHE A 22 -6.92 -6.47 -22.83
N ALA A 23 -7.56 -7.56 -22.37
CA ALA A 23 -7.98 -7.68 -20.97
C ALA A 23 -6.81 -7.74 -19.97
N SER A 24 -5.64 -8.25 -20.40
CA SER A 24 -4.46 -8.40 -19.54
C SER A 24 -3.68 -7.10 -19.32
N VAL A 25 -3.70 -6.17 -20.29
CA VAL A 25 -2.91 -4.93 -20.20
C VAL A 25 -3.53 -3.93 -19.22
N TYR A 26 -4.87 -3.85 -19.17
CA TYR A 26 -5.56 -2.96 -18.22
C TYR A 26 -5.37 -3.41 -16.77
N THR A 27 -5.37 -4.72 -16.49
CA THR A 27 -5.17 -5.27 -15.15
C THR A 27 -3.77 -5.01 -14.61
N VAL A 28 -2.74 -5.11 -15.45
CA VAL A 28 -1.34 -4.83 -15.04
C VAL A 28 -1.14 -3.34 -14.76
N ALA A 29 -1.68 -2.45 -15.59
CA ALA A 29 -1.56 -1.00 -15.37
C ALA A 29 -2.29 -0.54 -14.08
N GLN A 30 -3.42 -1.16 -13.76
CA GLN A 30 -4.16 -0.85 -12.54
C GLN A 30 -3.50 -1.43 -11.27
N ALA A 31 -2.85 -2.60 -11.37
CA ALA A 31 -2.08 -3.19 -10.29
C ALA A 31 -0.89 -2.33 -9.84
N GLN A 32 -0.32 -1.53 -10.75
CA GLN A 32 0.83 -0.66 -10.44
C GLN A 32 0.48 0.64 -9.69
N LYS A 33 -0.80 1.05 -9.66
CA LYS A 33 -1.19 2.30 -9.00
C LYS A 33 -1.61 2.06 -7.55
N VAL A 34 -0.87 2.67 -6.62
CA VAL A 34 -1.25 2.73 -5.19
C VAL A 34 -2.67 3.31 -5.06
N PRO A 35 -3.61 2.60 -4.43
CA PRO A 35 -4.99 3.07 -4.31
C PRO A 35 -5.08 4.30 -3.39
N THR A 36 -6.02 5.19 -3.65
CA THR A 36 -6.44 6.21 -2.69
C THR A 36 -7.09 5.57 -1.46
N LYS A 37 -7.20 6.29 -0.34
CA LYS A 37 -7.89 5.78 0.87
C LYS A 37 -9.33 5.30 0.60
N LYS A 38 -10.05 5.98 -0.30
CA LYS A 38 -11.41 5.60 -0.72
C LYS A 38 -11.40 4.28 -1.48
N GLU A 39 -10.48 4.13 -2.44
CA GLU A 39 -10.32 2.88 -3.20
C GLU A 39 -9.87 1.73 -2.30
N LEU A 40 -8.94 1.97 -1.38
CA LEU A 40 -8.49 0.98 -0.39
C LEU A 40 -9.67 0.45 0.44
N LYS A 41 -10.54 1.34 0.95
CA LYS A 41 -11.72 0.92 1.73
C LYS A 41 -12.68 0.04 0.92
N THR A 42 -12.78 0.28 -0.38
CA THR A 42 -13.55 -0.59 -1.28
C THR A 42 -12.82 -1.93 -1.46
N LEU A 43 -11.54 -1.91 -1.82
CA LEU A 43 -10.71 -3.10 -2.04
C LEU A 43 -10.71 -4.02 -0.81
N LEU A 44 -10.55 -3.49 0.41
CA LEU A 44 -10.59 -4.27 1.64
C LEU A 44 -11.91 -5.04 1.86
N LYS A 45 -13.00 -4.63 1.20
CA LYS A 45 -14.30 -5.32 1.27
C LYS A 45 -14.55 -6.27 0.11
N THR A 46 -13.94 -6.01 -1.04
CA THR A 46 -14.33 -6.65 -2.30
C THR A 46 -13.24 -7.52 -2.91
N ALA A 47 -11.97 -7.35 -2.50
CA ALA A 47 -10.84 -8.03 -3.11
C ALA A 47 -10.96 -9.55 -3.00
N LYS A 48 -10.84 -10.21 -4.16
CA LYS A 48 -10.82 -11.68 -4.33
C LYS A 48 -9.74 -12.10 -5.31
N GLU A 49 -9.43 -11.23 -6.27
CA GLU A 49 -8.50 -11.52 -7.35
C GLU A 49 -7.07 -11.09 -7.00
N PRO A 50 -6.05 -11.77 -7.55
CA PRO A 50 -4.65 -11.44 -7.25
C PRO A 50 -4.28 -9.96 -7.46
N PRO A 51 -4.67 -9.30 -8.58
CA PRO A 51 -4.35 -7.89 -8.78
C PRO A 51 -4.97 -6.95 -7.73
N GLU A 52 -6.12 -7.31 -7.15
CA GLU A 52 -6.78 -6.50 -6.12
C GLU A 52 -6.01 -6.56 -4.80
N HIS A 53 -5.57 -7.76 -4.41
CA HIS A 53 -4.73 -7.94 -3.23
C HIS A 53 -3.37 -7.25 -3.38
N LEU A 54 -2.74 -7.32 -4.57
CA LEU A 54 -1.49 -6.61 -4.83
C LEU A 54 -1.64 -5.08 -4.71
N ARG A 55 -2.78 -4.50 -5.10
CA ARG A 55 -3.03 -3.06 -4.89
C ARG A 55 -3.15 -2.70 -3.41
N ILE A 56 -3.79 -3.55 -2.61
CA ILE A 56 -3.85 -3.34 -1.15
C ILE A 56 -2.45 -3.43 -0.55
N ALA A 57 -1.65 -4.42 -0.96
CA ALA A 57 -0.27 -4.54 -0.52
C ALA A 57 0.56 -3.30 -0.85
N ALA A 58 0.45 -2.79 -2.09
CA ALA A 58 1.15 -1.57 -2.51
C ALA A 58 0.82 -0.34 -1.65
N TYR A 59 -0.44 -0.21 -1.19
CA TYR A 59 -0.81 0.84 -0.23
C TYR A 59 -0.07 0.70 1.09
N TYR A 60 -0.09 -0.50 1.67
CA TYR A 60 0.53 -0.72 2.97
C TYR A 60 2.07 -0.66 2.91
N ARG A 61 2.70 -1.03 1.79
CA ARG A 61 4.13 -0.77 1.54
C ARG A 61 4.46 0.72 1.57
N GLN A 62 3.65 1.53 0.88
CA GLN A 62 3.82 2.99 0.89
C GLN A 62 3.60 3.56 2.31
N GLU A 63 2.61 3.05 3.03
CA GLU A 63 2.30 3.50 4.39
C GLU A 63 3.42 3.13 5.38
N ALA A 64 3.97 1.92 5.28
CA ALA A 64 5.12 1.48 6.08
C ALA A 64 6.34 2.39 5.85
N ALA A 65 6.63 2.72 4.59
CA ALA A 65 7.71 3.64 4.24
C ALA A 65 7.47 5.05 4.82
N ARG A 66 6.24 5.57 4.71
CA ARG A 66 5.84 6.88 5.26
C ARG A 66 5.99 6.92 6.79
N LEU A 67 5.52 5.88 7.48
CA LEU A 67 5.60 5.76 8.93
C LEU A 67 7.04 5.62 9.41
N THR A 68 7.86 4.85 8.70
CA THR A 68 9.30 4.72 8.97
C THR A 68 10.01 6.06 8.87
N ALA A 69 9.73 6.85 7.82
CA ALA A 69 10.29 8.18 7.65
C ALA A 69 9.86 9.12 8.79
N SER A 70 8.56 9.13 9.12
CA SER A 70 8.03 9.98 10.20
C SER A 70 8.59 9.58 11.58
N SER A 71 8.75 8.28 11.83
CA SER A 71 9.37 7.76 13.05
C SER A 71 10.80 8.30 13.21
N LYS A 72 11.58 8.28 12.13
CA LYS A 72 12.94 8.82 12.11
C LYS A 72 12.96 10.33 12.38
N GLU A 73 12.08 11.09 11.74
CA GLU A 73 11.95 12.54 11.97
C GLU A 73 11.62 12.83 13.45
N HIS A 74 10.70 12.08 14.04
CA HIS A 74 10.36 12.21 15.46
C HIS A 74 11.52 11.81 16.37
N ALA A 75 12.30 10.79 16.04
CA ALA A 75 13.49 10.42 16.79
C ALA A 75 14.55 11.54 16.78
N GLU A 76 14.82 12.12 15.61
CA GLU A 76 15.76 13.24 15.46
C GLU A 76 15.29 14.48 16.23
N LEU A 77 13.99 14.77 16.22
CA LEU A 77 13.40 15.86 17.02
C LEU A 77 13.52 15.58 18.53
N ALA A 78 13.34 14.34 18.97
CA ALA A 78 13.55 13.96 20.36
C ALA A 78 14.98 14.26 20.82
N ASP A 79 15.97 13.90 20.00
CA ASP A 79 17.39 14.16 20.27
C ASP A 79 17.71 15.66 20.28
N ALA A 80 17.09 16.43 19.39
CA ALA A 80 17.23 17.89 19.37
C ALA A 80 16.64 18.52 20.64
N TYR A 81 15.41 18.15 21.03
CA TYR A 81 14.75 18.67 22.21
C TYR A 81 15.43 18.27 23.52
N ALA A 82 16.06 17.09 23.57
CA ALA A 82 16.84 16.66 24.73
C ALA A 82 18.03 17.58 25.04
N LYS A 83 18.51 18.35 24.05
CA LYS A 83 19.63 19.31 24.19
C LYS A 83 19.17 20.72 24.56
N THR A 84 17.85 20.98 24.62
CA THR A 84 17.29 22.29 24.94
C THR A 84 17.02 22.44 26.44
N VAL A 85 16.94 23.69 26.92
CA VAL A 85 16.59 23.97 28.32
C VAL A 85 15.23 23.33 28.64
N PRO A 86 15.10 22.58 29.75
CA PRO A 86 13.86 21.89 30.08
C PRO A 86 12.65 22.83 30.11
N ASN A 87 11.64 22.52 29.29
CA ASN A 87 10.37 23.24 29.32
C ASN A 87 9.56 22.79 30.55
N PRO A 88 9.16 23.70 31.47
CA PRO A 88 8.43 23.34 32.68
C PRO A 88 7.12 22.58 32.43
N MET A 89 6.47 22.80 31.29
CA MET A 89 5.25 22.08 30.90
C MET A 89 5.56 20.61 30.57
N VAL A 90 6.69 20.34 29.90
CA VAL A 90 7.15 18.98 29.61
C VAL A 90 7.55 18.26 30.90
N SER A 91 8.21 18.94 31.83
CA SER A 91 8.60 18.35 33.12
C SER A 91 7.39 17.92 33.97
N LYS A 92 6.26 18.62 33.88
CA LYS A 92 5.04 18.30 34.63
C LYS A 92 4.14 17.27 33.96
N HIS A 93 4.11 17.25 32.63
CA HIS A 93 3.12 16.49 31.87
C HIS A 93 3.71 15.36 31.02
N GLY A 94 5.05 15.25 30.95
CA GLY A 94 5.73 14.22 30.17
C GLY A 94 5.36 14.29 28.68
N ASP A 95 4.95 13.15 28.14
CA ASP A 95 4.55 12.95 26.74
C ASP A 95 3.12 13.44 26.42
N THR A 96 2.28 13.64 27.44
CA THR A 96 0.83 13.90 27.28
C THR A 96 0.50 15.28 26.73
N PHE A 97 1.42 16.25 26.85
CA PHE A 97 1.20 17.63 26.44
C PHE A 97 1.55 17.91 24.97
N GLY A 98 1.97 16.89 24.21
CA GLY A 98 2.23 17.05 22.77
C GLY A 98 3.55 17.75 22.43
N LEU A 99 4.46 17.92 23.39
CA LEU A 99 5.67 18.73 23.24
C LEU A 99 6.92 18.05 23.81
N GLY A 100 8.07 18.45 23.27
CA GLY A 100 9.39 18.10 23.80
C GLY A 100 9.84 16.67 23.53
N ALA A 101 11.00 16.32 24.07
CA ALA A 101 11.65 15.04 23.83
C ALA A 101 10.78 13.81 24.20
N PRO A 102 10.06 13.78 25.34
CA PRO A 102 9.22 12.63 25.70
C PRO A 102 8.09 12.36 24.69
N HIS A 103 7.44 13.42 24.20
CA HIS A 103 6.41 13.31 23.16
C HIS A 103 7.00 12.75 21.86
N CYS A 104 8.07 13.37 21.35
CA CYS A 104 8.68 12.94 20.10
C CYS A 104 9.22 11.51 20.18
N LYS A 105 9.82 11.12 21.31
CA LYS A 105 10.28 9.74 21.52
C LYS A 105 9.13 8.73 21.43
N LYS A 106 8.02 8.98 22.13
CA LYS A 106 6.86 8.10 22.09
C LYS A 106 6.25 8.01 20.69
N TRP A 107 6.17 9.13 19.97
CA TRP A 107 5.68 9.13 18.59
C TRP A 107 6.59 8.35 17.64
N ALA A 108 7.91 8.48 17.79
CA ALA A 108 8.86 7.67 17.03
C ALA A 108 8.64 6.17 17.26
N GLU A 109 8.47 5.75 18.52
CA GLU A 109 8.20 4.36 18.90
C GLU A 109 6.88 3.85 18.32
N LEU A 110 5.78 4.62 18.48
CA LEU A 110 4.47 4.24 17.95
C LEU A 110 4.48 4.11 16.43
N GLN A 111 5.07 5.08 15.73
CA GLN A 111 5.14 5.04 14.27
C GLN A 111 6.06 3.93 13.75
N ALA A 112 7.12 3.59 14.49
CA ALA A 112 7.94 2.43 14.15
C ALA A 112 7.15 1.12 14.29
N GLU A 113 6.28 1.01 15.29
CA GLU A 113 5.42 -0.15 15.45
C GLU A 113 4.33 -0.21 14.37
N GLU A 114 3.64 0.91 14.11
CA GLU A 114 2.66 1.00 13.03
C GLU A 114 3.28 0.69 11.65
N ALA A 115 4.55 1.07 11.43
CA ALA A 115 5.26 0.73 10.20
C ALA A 115 5.43 -0.80 10.03
N LYS A 116 5.72 -1.53 11.12
CA LYS A 116 5.80 -2.99 11.10
C LYS A 116 4.44 -3.62 10.85
N GLU A 117 3.38 -3.09 11.45
CA GLU A 117 2.02 -3.57 11.22
C GLU A 117 1.58 -3.35 9.76
N ALA A 118 1.89 -2.18 9.18
CA ALA A 118 1.66 -1.91 7.77
C ALA A 118 2.45 -2.88 6.87
N GLU A 119 3.72 -3.12 7.16
CA GLU A 119 4.53 -4.11 6.45
C GLU A 119 3.92 -5.53 6.53
N ALA A 120 3.43 -5.92 7.71
CA ALA A 120 2.76 -7.20 7.90
C ALA A 120 1.46 -7.30 7.09
N LEU A 121 0.66 -6.23 7.02
CA LEU A 121 -0.53 -6.17 6.19
C LEU A 121 -0.20 -6.24 4.69
N ALA A 122 0.90 -5.63 4.26
CA ALA A 122 1.36 -5.75 2.89
C ALA A 122 1.71 -7.20 2.53
N MET A 123 2.52 -7.86 3.37
CA MET A 123 2.89 -9.26 3.19
C MET A 123 1.67 -10.20 3.22
N LEU A 124 0.71 -9.94 4.10
CA LEU A 124 -0.54 -10.69 4.16
C LEU A 124 -1.26 -10.65 2.81
N HIS A 125 -1.44 -9.46 2.24
CA HIS A 125 -2.12 -9.31 0.96
C HIS A 125 -1.29 -9.84 -0.23
N GLU A 126 0.04 -9.76 -0.20
CA GLU A 126 0.90 -10.42 -1.19
C GLU A 126 0.70 -11.94 -1.17
N ASN A 127 0.55 -12.55 0.00
CA ASN A 127 0.27 -13.98 0.13
C ASN A 127 -1.15 -14.33 -0.33
N MET A 128 -2.15 -13.52 0.02
CA MET A 128 -3.52 -13.71 -0.50
C MET A 128 -3.58 -13.62 -2.03
N ALA A 129 -2.76 -12.77 -2.66
CA ALA A 129 -2.64 -12.72 -4.11
C ALA A 129 -2.12 -14.05 -4.68
N LYS A 130 -1.04 -14.60 -4.12
CA LYS A 130 -0.48 -15.90 -4.53
C LYS A 130 -1.49 -17.04 -4.34
N ASP A 131 -2.22 -17.05 -3.23
CA ASP A 131 -3.23 -18.07 -2.94
C ASP A 131 -4.40 -17.99 -3.92
N ALA A 132 -4.77 -16.79 -4.38
CA ALA A 132 -5.82 -16.59 -5.37
C ALA A 132 -5.38 -17.01 -6.79
N GLU A 133 -4.09 -16.98 -7.12
CA GLU A 133 -3.56 -17.48 -8.40
C GLU A 133 -3.55 -19.02 -8.47
N GLN A 134 -3.59 -19.70 -7.33
CA GLN A 134 -3.53 -21.16 -7.23
C GLN A 134 -4.91 -21.85 -7.23
N LYS A 135 -6.00 -21.08 -7.30
CA LYS A 135 -7.39 -21.58 -7.35
C LYS A 135 -7.90 -21.69 -8.78
#